data_AF-A0A8J9T3R5-F1
#
_entry.id   AF-A0A8J9T3R5-F1
#
_cell.length_a   1.000
_cell.length_b   1.000
_cell.length_c   1.000
_cell.angle_alpha   90.00
_cell.angle_beta   90.00
_cell.angle_gamma   90.00
#
_symmetry.space_group_name_H-M   'P 1'
#
loop_
_entity.id
_entity.type
_entity.pdbx_description
1 polymer ?
#
loop_
_entity_poly.entity_id
_entity_poly.type
_entity_poly.pdbx_seq_one_letter_code
_entity_poly.pdbx_strand_id
1 'polypeptide(L)'
;MCNRAAAHSKLGYFSEAILDCSVATKLDPQYSKAYIRQSKALVQLGRFSEACNVLNKGLQYRSTPDMLREQETCTNLKLQYEIAMFQLESQNFALAKITFGNLLQTSWANVVLLGVARADLGLGFVDSASRFSLQVLKKSPQSAEAYALRGHSFVLMGEFEPGIKMLRESMRLDPDCTRNRLVWKECKKLQSLWDDSSTKTFHRKFECAVELMTEAIESCSQLPPKAPLFALFHVKRAKGYLRLKLFDEVLKDVALVIYNREDHIDAWLIRFQALHALERHEEALSDATDLMGSWGQNHGQIRLAFDTADFTVRKMKRPNFYKMLQISEIASEREIKRAYRQKALDLHPDRLSGSQYTSEQRRNAECEFKLLGEGLEILADEFKRQLYDEGYDL
;
A
#
# COMPACT_ATOMS: atom_id res chain seq x y z
N MET A 1 38.87 5.89 36.44
CA MET A 1 37.51 6.33 36.03
C MET A 1 37.23 6.15 34.54
N CYS A 2 38.12 6.52 33.61
CA CYS A 2 37.85 6.32 32.16
C CYS A 2 37.69 4.88 31.69
N ASN A 3 38.35 3.89 32.30
CA ASN A 3 38.12 2.48 31.97
C ASN A 3 36.73 2.00 32.42
N ARG A 4 36.22 2.54 33.53
CA ARG A 4 34.87 2.28 34.01
C ARG A 4 33.83 2.95 33.10
N ALA A 5 34.07 4.20 32.68
CA ALA A 5 33.27 4.87 31.66
C ALA A 5 33.21 4.06 30.35
N ALA A 6 34.33 3.48 29.92
CA ALA A 6 34.39 2.62 28.74
C ALA A 6 33.50 1.38 28.87
N ALA A 7 33.51 0.73 30.03
CA ALA A 7 32.65 -0.41 30.33
C ALA A 7 31.17 0.00 30.35
N HIS A 8 30.83 1.11 31.01
CA HIS A 8 29.48 1.66 31.03
C HIS A 8 28.97 1.98 29.62
N SER A 9 29.78 2.61 28.76
CA SER A 9 29.39 2.87 27.37
C SER A 9 29.12 1.59 26.57
N LYS A 10 29.91 0.52 26.77
CA LYS A 10 29.68 -0.78 26.12
C LYS A 10 28.40 -1.47 26.60
N LEU A 11 27.99 -1.22 27.83
CA LEU A 11 26.76 -1.75 28.42
C LEU A 11 25.52 -0.87 28.12
N GLY A 12 25.69 0.27 27.45
CA GLY A 12 24.61 1.22 27.15
C GLY A 12 24.27 2.21 28.28
N TYR A 13 25.03 2.19 29.37
CA TYR A 13 24.91 3.12 30.51
C TYR A 13 25.61 4.45 30.21
N PHE A 14 25.08 5.19 29.23
CA PHE A 14 25.73 6.40 28.72
C PHE A 14 25.71 7.55 29.73
N SER A 15 24.66 7.67 30.55
CA SER A 15 24.56 8.71 31.58
C SER A 15 25.66 8.56 32.64
N GLU A 16 25.90 7.34 33.10
CA GLU A 16 26.94 6.97 34.05
C GLU A 16 28.34 7.16 33.43
N ALA A 17 28.51 6.79 32.16
CA ALA A 17 29.76 7.03 31.44
C ALA A 17 30.09 8.53 31.34
N ILE A 18 29.10 9.40 31.14
CA ILE A 18 29.28 10.86 31.13
C ILE A 18 29.74 11.36 32.50
N LEU A 19 29.12 10.88 33.59
CA LEU A 19 29.52 11.25 34.95
C LEU A 19 30.97 10.84 35.23
N ASP A 20 31.34 9.60 34.92
CA ASP A 20 32.70 9.11 35.10
C ASP A 20 33.73 9.91 34.28
N CYS A 21 33.40 10.27 33.04
CA CYS A 21 34.28 11.12 32.23
C CYS A 21 34.36 12.55 32.79
N SER A 22 33.26 13.10 33.32
CA SER A 22 33.24 14.44 33.90
C SER A 22 34.11 14.55 35.16
N VAL A 23 34.19 13.48 35.95
CA VAL A 23 35.11 13.44 37.09
C VAL A 23 36.55 13.31 36.59
N ALA A 24 36.80 12.50 35.56
CA ALA A 24 38.13 12.36 34.97
C ALA A 24 38.68 13.68 34.40
N THR A 25 37.84 14.48 33.72
CA THR A 25 38.25 15.79 33.17
C THR A 25 38.45 16.86 34.25
N LYS A 26 37.77 16.74 35.41
CA LYS A 26 38.03 17.60 36.57
C LYS A 26 39.38 17.31 37.24
N LEU A 27 39.77 16.03 37.31
CA LEU A 27 41.03 15.61 37.91
C LEU A 27 42.22 15.89 36.97
N ASP A 28 42.05 15.64 35.67
CA ASP A 28 43.05 15.93 34.65
C ASP A 28 42.38 16.63 33.44
N PRO A 29 42.41 17.97 33.40
CA PRO A 29 41.87 18.75 32.30
C PRO A 29 42.54 18.50 30.94
N GLN A 30 43.75 17.94 30.89
CA GLN A 30 44.47 17.66 29.64
C GLN A 30 44.20 16.25 29.09
N TYR A 31 43.38 15.46 29.78
CA TYR A 31 43.11 14.08 29.41
C TYR A 31 42.14 13.95 28.22
N SER A 32 42.69 14.05 27.01
CA SER A 32 41.96 14.02 25.73
C SER A 32 40.95 12.85 25.58
N LYS A 33 41.34 11.64 26.00
CA LYS A 33 40.50 10.44 25.89
C LYS A 33 39.20 10.55 26.72
N ALA A 34 39.20 11.29 27.83
CA ALA A 34 37.99 11.50 28.62
C ALA A 34 36.95 12.34 27.86
N TYR A 35 37.39 13.44 27.23
CA TYR A 35 36.51 14.29 26.41
C TYR A 35 35.93 13.53 25.22
N ILE A 36 36.75 12.74 24.50
CA ILE A 36 36.28 11.91 23.37
C ILE A 36 35.22 10.91 23.84
N ARG A 37 35.46 10.19 24.95
CA ARG A 37 34.51 9.21 25.48
C ARG A 37 33.22 9.87 25.95
N GLN A 38 33.33 11.01 26.63
CA GLN A 38 32.17 11.80 27.07
C GLN A 38 31.33 12.25 25.89
N SER A 39 31.96 12.76 24.84
CA SER A 39 31.29 13.16 23.60
C SER A 39 30.56 11.99 22.93
N LYS A 40 31.22 10.84 22.78
CA LYS A 40 30.58 9.63 22.22
C LYS A 40 29.36 9.19 23.02
N ALA A 41 29.45 9.22 24.34
CA ALA A 41 28.30 8.91 25.20
C ALA A 41 27.15 9.92 25.03
N LEU A 42 27.46 11.22 24.91
CA LEU A 42 26.47 12.27 24.64
C LEU A 42 25.82 12.11 23.25
N VAL A 43 26.58 11.73 22.23
CA VAL A 43 26.06 11.43 20.87
C VAL A 43 25.07 10.27 20.90
N GLN A 44 25.33 9.21 21.67
CA GLN A 44 24.40 8.08 21.82
C GLN A 44 23.15 8.43 22.64
N LEU A 45 23.21 9.48 23.46
CA LEU A 45 22.03 10.07 24.09
C LEU A 45 21.31 11.10 23.20
N GLY A 46 21.86 11.44 22.03
CA GLY A 46 21.31 12.44 21.12
C GLY A 46 21.58 13.89 21.53
N ARG A 47 22.47 14.12 22.50
CA ARG A 47 22.84 15.45 23.00
C ARG A 47 24.01 16.02 22.18
N PHE A 48 23.78 16.22 20.88
CA PHE A 48 24.83 16.59 19.91
C PHE A 48 25.50 17.93 20.21
N SER A 49 24.70 18.95 20.58
CA SER A 49 25.23 20.28 20.95
C SER A 49 26.18 20.20 22.14
N GLU A 50 25.82 19.45 23.17
CA GLU A 50 26.66 19.26 24.36
C GLU A 50 27.90 18.44 24.06
N ALA A 51 27.80 17.42 23.21
CA ALA A 51 28.95 16.63 22.76
C ALA A 51 30.02 17.53 22.12
N CYS A 52 29.60 18.44 21.25
CA CYS A 52 30.51 19.36 20.56
C CYS A 52 31.07 20.42 21.51
N ASN A 53 30.29 20.86 22.51
CA ASN A 53 30.76 21.78 23.55
C ASN A 53 31.83 21.13 24.45
N VAL A 54 31.66 19.87 24.82
CA VAL A 54 32.63 19.11 25.63
C VAL A 54 33.95 18.97 24.89
N LEU A 55 33.92 18.63 23.61
CA LEU A 55 35.12 18.53 22.77
C LEU A 55 35.80 19.88 22.56
N ASN A 56 35.04 20.95 22.29
CA ASN A 56 35.58 22.31 22.19
C ASN A 56 36.30 22.74 23.48
N LYS A 57 35.73 22.45 24.65
CA LYS A 57 36.39 22.70 25.94
C LYS A 57 37.69 21.90 26.07
N GLY A 58 37.67 20.61 25.73
CA GLY A 58 38.87 19.78 25.76
C GLY A 58 39.98 20.27 24.82
N LEU A 59 39.61 20.75 23.62
CA LEU A 59 40.53 21.31 22.62
C LEU A 59 41.23 22.59 23.11
N GLN A 60 40.60 23.37 24.00
CA GLN A 60 41.22 24.54 24.63
C GLN A 60 42.38 24.14 25.57
N TYR A 61 42.29 22.97 26.22
CA TYR A 61 43.36 22.46 27.10
C TYR A 61 44.43 21.70 26.31
N ARG A 62 44.01 20.82 25.39
CA ARG A 62 44.93 20.00 24.58
C ARG A 62 44.31 19.68 23.23
N SER A 63 44.94 20.17 22.17
CA SER A 63 44.60 19.77 20.81
C SER A 63 45.25 18.43 20.45
N THR A 64 44.47 17.47 19.96
CA THR A 64 44.96 16.20 19.41
C THR A 64 44.23 15.88 18.11
N PRO A 65 44.88 15.21 17.13
CA PRO A 65 44.24 14.87 15.86
C PRO A 65 42.94 14.06 16.03
N ASP A 66 42.90 13.14 17.00
CA ASP A 66 41.71 12.34 17.28
C ASP A 66 40.56 13.18 17.83
N MET A 67 40.84 14.20 18.66
CA MET A 67 39.81 15.11 19.16
C MET A 67 39.28 16.02 18.06
N LEU A 68 40.14 16.50 17.17
CA LEU A 68 39.72 17.31 16.03
C LEU A 68 38.81 16.51 15.09
N ARG A 69 39.21 15.26 14.76
CA ARG A 69 38.38 14.36 13.96
C ARG A 69 37.02 14.11 14.62
N GLU A 70 37.00 13.84 15.92
CA GLU A 70 35.74 13.60 16.65
C GLU A 70 34.89 14.88 16.77
N GLN A 71 35.53 16.05 16.76
CA GLN A 71 34.81 17.33 16.75
C GLN A 71 34.13 17.54 15.40
N GLU A 72 34.83 17.30 14.29
CA GLU A 72 34.26 17.39 12.93
C GLU A 72 33.08 16.41 12.75
N THR A 73 33.21 15.16 13.25
CA THR A 73 32.10 14.21 13.21
C THR A 73 30.92 14.69 14.05
N CYS A 74 31.15 15.20 15.26
CA CYS A 74 30.11 15.75 16.11
C CYS A 74 29.38 16.92 15.43
N THR A 75 30.12 17.87 14.85
CA THR A 75 29.54 19.04 14.19
C THR A 75 28.70 18.64 12.99
N ASN A 76 29.14 17.66 12.20
CA ASN A 76 28.39 17.12 11.08
C ASN A 76 27.10 16.43 11.53
N LEU A 77 27.15 15.61 12.59
CA LEU A 77 25.96 14.96 13.16
C LEU A 77 24.96 15.99 13.69
N LYS A 78 25.44 17.02 14.41
CA LYS A 78 24.59 18.11 14.90
C LYS A 78 23.87 18.81 13.75
N LEU A 79 24.61 19.21 12.72
CA LEU A 79 24.05 19.90 11.56
C LEU A 79 23.04 19.02 10.82
N GLN A 80 23.37 17.74 10.57
CA GLN A 80 22.44 16.80 9.94
C GLN A 80 21.16 16.63 10.75
N TYR A 81 21.25 16.55 12.08
CA TYR A 81 20.08 16.45 12.95
C TYR A 81 19.20 17.71 12.88
N GLU A 82 19.81 18.91 12.93
CA GLU A 82 19.08 20.18 12.81
C GLU A 82 18.38 20.31 11.44
N ILE A 83 19.06 19.94 10.35
CA ILE A 83 18.47 19.88 9.01
C ILE A 83 17.31 18.89 8.95
N ALA A 84 17.48 17.70 9.51
CA ALA A 84 16.44 16.67 9.50
C ALA A 84 15.19 17.10 10.28
N MET A 85 15.38 17.78 11.42
CA MET A 85 14.29 18.35 12.21
C MET A 85 13.56 19.46 11.44
N PHE A 86 14.29 20.35 10.77
CA PHE A 86 13.69 21.38 9.91
C PHE A 86 12.89 20.78 8.76
N GLN A 87 13.37 19.70 8.14
CA GLN A 87 12.65 18.98 7.08
C GLN A 87 11.35 18.36 7.60
N LEU A 88 11.34 17.81 8.83
CA LEU A 88 10.11 17.31 9.46
C LEU A 88 9.10 18.43 9.71
N GLU A 89 9.54 19.58 10.22
CA GLU A 89 8.67 20.73 10.47
C GLU A 89 8.08 21.29 9.17
N SER A 90 8.87 21.26 8.09
CA SER A 90 8.45 21.63 6.75
C SER A 90 7.62 20.54 6.04
N GLN A 91 7.28 19.44 6.72
CA GLN A 91 6.55 18.29 6.18
C GLN A 91 7.23 17.61 4.98
N ASN A 92 8.54 17.82 4.79
CA ASN A 92 9.31 17.16 3.74
C ASN A 92 9.84 15.81 4.25
N PHE A 93 8.92 14.87 4.44
CA PHE A 93 9.20 13.58 5.07
C PHE A 93 10.16 12.71 4.24
N ALA A 94 10.17 12.85 2.92
CA ALA A 94 11.06 12.10 2.04
C ALA A 94 12.53 12.46 2.28
N LEU A 95 12.86 13.75 2.31
CA LEU A 95 14.21 14.20 2.64
C LEU A 95 14.58 13.88 4.10
N ALA A 96 13.64 14.12 5.03
CA ALA A 96 13.86 13.80 6.44
C ALA A 96 14.23 12.32 6.63
N LYS A 97 13.55 11.40 5.94
CA LYS A 97 13.86 9.96 5.99
C LYS A 97 15.28 9.66 5.53
N ILE A 98 15.74 10.29 4.45
CA ILE A 98 17.11 10.11 3.94
C ILE A 98 18.12 10.65 4.95
N THR A 99 17.93 11.87 5.46
CA THR A 99 18.86 12.48 6.40
C THR A 99 18.92 11.73 7.74
N PHE A 100 17.78 11.29 8.28
CA PHE A 100 17.76 10.43 9.46
C PHE A 100 18.34 9.04 9.19
N GLY A 101 18.16 8.49 7.99
CA GLY A 101 18.81 7.23 7.58
C GLY A 101 20.33 7.32 7.64
N ASN A 102 20.91 8.43 7.19
CA ASN A 102 22.34 8.71 7.30
C ASN A 102 22.78 8.86 8.76
N LEU A 103 22.00 9.57 9.59
CA LEU A 103 22.28 9.70 11.03
C LEU A 103 22.27 8.34 11.74
N LEU A 104 21.37 7.44 11.36
CA LEU A 104 21.21 6.11 11.96
C LEU A 104 22.43 5.21 11.76
N GLN A 105 23.23 5.46 10.71
CA GLN A 105 24.50 4.74 10.51
C GLN A 105 25.51 5.04 11.63
N THR A 106 25.37 6.19 12.31
CA THR A 106 26.34 6.66 13.32
C THR A 106 25.75 6.69 14.73
N SER A 107 24.48 7.08 14.90
CA SER A 107 23.82 7.22 16.20
C SER A 107 22.47 6.52 16.25
N TRP A 108 22.29 5.69 17.29
CA TRP A 108 21.03 4.99 17.61
C TRP A 108 20.31 5.63 18.80
N ALA A 109 20.53 6.93 18.99
CA ALA A 109 19.89 7.73 20.02
C ALA A 109 18.37 7.75 19.85
N ASN A 110 17.63 7.82 20.96
CA ASN A 110 16.17 7.81 20.93
C ASN A 110 15.59 8.94 20.06
N VAL A 111 16.19 10.14 20.08
CA VAL A 111 15.76 11.27 19.26
C VAL A 111 15.90 11.01 17.75
N VAL A 112 16.91 10.26 17.33
CA VAL A 112 17.11 9.87 15.93
C VAL A 112 16.08 8.81 15.54
N LEU A 113 15.88 7.79 16.39
CA LEU A 113 14.88 6.74 16.15
C LEU A 113 13.46 7.31 16.05
N LEU A 114 13.10 8.26 16.91
CA LEU A 114 11.81 8.95 16.84
C LEU A 114 11.70 9.85 15.61
N GLY A 115 12.79 10.50 15.18
CA GLY A 115 12.86 11.25 13.93
C GLY A 115 12.60 10.38 12.70
N VAL A 116 13.25 9.21 12.62
CA VAL A 116 12.98 8.20 11.57
C VAL A 116 11.50 7.78 11.61
N ALA A 117 10.99 7.44 12.79
CA ALA A 117 9.61 7.01 12.95
C ALA A 117 8.61 8.09 12.49
N ARG A 118 8.87 9.37 12.78
CA ARG A 118 8.07 10.50 12.29
C ARG A 118 8.09 10.61 10.77
N ALA A 119 9.27 10.55 10.17
CA ALA A 119 9.42 10.63 8.71
C ALA A 119 8.72 9.46 8.01
N ASP A 120 8.92 8.25 8.52
CA ASP A 120 8.27 7.04 8.00
C ASP A 120 6.75 7.13 8.11
N LEU A 121 6.24 7.59 9.25
CA LEU A 121 4.80 7.75 9.49
C LEU A 121 4.18 8.76 8.52
N GLY A 122 4.82 9.91 8.31
CA GLY A 122 4.37 10.92 7.35
C GLY A 122 4.34 10.43 5.90
N LEU A 123 5.17 9.44 5.55
CA LEU A 123 5.17 8.78 4.24
C LEU A 123 4.23 7.57 4.16
N GLY A 124 3.61 7.16 5.27
CA GLY A 124 2.72 5.99 5.34
C GLY A 124 3.43 4.66 5.61
N PHE A 125 4.72 4.65 5.94
CA PHE A 125 5.49 3.46 6.32
C PHE A 125 5.27 3.08 7.79
N VAL A 126 4.04 2.72 8.11
CA VAL A 126 3.53 2.43 9.45
C VAL A 126 4.26 1.31 10.19
N ASP A 127 4.68 0.23 9.52
CA ASP A 127 5.42 -0.87 10.16
C ASP A 127 6.79 -0.44 10.67
N SER A 128 7.46 0.42 9.91
CA SER A 128 8.76 0.98 10.30
C SER A 128 8.61 1.91 11.49
N ALA A 129 7.64 2.84 11.42
CA ALA A 129 7.34 3.76 12.52
C ALA A 129 6.94 3.02 13.81
N SER A 130 6.13 1.96 13.70
CA SER A 130 5.76 1.08 14.82
C SER A 130 6.98 0.39 15.43
N ARG A 131 7.88 -0.18 14.60
CA ARG A 131 9.09 -0.86 15.10
C ARG A 131 10.04 0.09 15.84
N PHE A 132 10.34 1.27 15.27
CA PHE A 132 11.26 2.23 15.90
C PHE A 132 10.67 2.84 17.18
N SER A 133 9.38 3.18 17.20
CA SER A 133 8.71 3.65 18.41
C SER A 133 8.71 2.59 19.53
N LEU A 134 8.53 1.31 19.21
CA LEU A 134 8.65 0.22 20.19
C LEU A 134 10.07 0.10 20.75
N GLN A 135 11.09 0.23 19.89
CA GLN A 135 12.48 0.18 20.33
C GLN A 135 12.79 1.29 21.34
N VAL A 136 12.23 2.48 21.12
CA VAL A 136 12.36 3.61 22.07
C VAL A 136 11.61 3.32 23.36
N LEU A 137 10.39 2.79 23.31
CA LEU A 137 9.63 2.43 24.52
C LEU A 137 10.32 1.37 25.37
N LYS A 138 11.00 0.39 24.75
CA LYS A 138 11.82 -0.61 25.46
C LYS A 138 12.97 0.03 26.23
N LYS A 139 13.58 1.10 25.69
CA LYS A 139 14.69 1.84 26.33
C LYS A 139 14.18 2.89 27.33
N SER A 140 13.05 3.52 27.03
CA SER A 140 12.50 4.67 27.76
C SER A 140 10.97 4.59 27.81
N PRO A 141 10.42 3.83 28.77
CA PRO A 141 8.98 3.60 28.88
C PRO A 141 8.13 4.84 29.16
N GLN A 142 8.75 5.96 29.54
CA GLN A 142 8.08 7.23 29.83
C GLN A 142 8.09 8.21 28.64
N SER A 143 8.51 7.77 27.45
CA SER A 143 8.52 8.62 26.26
C SER A 143 7.10 8.85 25.74
N ALA A 144 6.53 10.02 26.06
CA ALA A 144 5.21 10.44 25.56
C ALA A 144 5.16 10.45 24.02
N GLU A 145 6.22 10.93 23.37
CA GLU A 145 6.33 10.97 21.92
C GLU A 145 6.33 9.57 21.29
N ALA A 146 7.01 8.59 21.90
CA ALA A 146 7.03 7.23 21.38
C ALA A 146 5.64 6.58 21.42
N TYR A 147 4.86 6.82 22.49
CA TYR A 147 3.45 6.42 22.54
C TYR A 147 2.61 7.12 21.46
N ALA A 148 2.87 8.41 21.21
CA ALA A 148 2.14 9.17 20.19
C ALA A 148 2.32 8.57 18.79
N LEU A 149 3.58 8.38 18.39
CA LEU A 149 3.93 7.84 17.07
C LEU A 149 3.45 6.40 16.91
N ARG A 150 3.56 5.58 17.96
CA ARG A 150 3.08 4.19 17.93
C ARG A 150 1.56 4.12 17.84
N GLY A 151 0.85 4.93 18.62
CA GLY A 151 -0.61 5.01 18.57
C GLY A 151 -1.11 5.47 17.20
N HIS A 152 -0.49 6.51 16.64
CA HIS A 152 -0.82 6.98 15.29
C HIS A 152 -0.49 5.91 14.22
N SER A 153 0.60 5.17 14.38
CA SER A 153 0.92 4.03 13.49
C SER A 153 -0.19 2.98 13.49
N PHE A 154 -0.73 2.61 14.66
CA PHE A 154 -1.84 1.67 14.77
C PHE A 154 -3.12 2.19 14.11
N VAL A 155 -3.44 3.48 14.29
CA VAL A 155 -4.60 4.08 13.61
C VAL A 155 -4.42 4.02 12.09
N LEU A 156 -3.25 4.39 11.56
CA LEU A 156 -2.96 4.30 10.13
C LEU A 156 -2.87 2.87 9.59
N MET A 157 -2.76 1.86 10.45
CA MET A 157 -2.95 0.45 10.09
C MET A 157 -4.43 0.05 9.97
N GLY A 158 -5.35 0.85 10.51
CA GLY A 158 -6.78 0.51 10.66
C GLY A 158 -7.15 0.01 12.06
N GLU A 159 -6.19 -0.09 12.99
CA GLU A 159 -6.42 -0.51 14.36
C GLU A 159 -6.70 0.69 15.28
N PHE A 160 -7.92 1.20 15.24
CA PHE A 160 -8.32 2.40 15.99
C PHE A 160 -8.19 2.23 17.50
N GLU A 161 -8.79 1.18 18.08
CA GLU A 161 -8.88 1.02 19.54
C GLU A 161 -7.50 0.94 20.24
N PRO A 162 -6.56 0.06 19.83
CA PRO A 162 -5.22 0.06 20.44
C PRO A 162 -4.48 1.38 20.17
N GLY A 163 -4.65 1.97 18.98
CA GLY A 163 -4.03 3.24 18.63
C GLY A 163 -4.45 4.39 19.54
N ILE A 164 -5.77 4.58 19.73
CA ILE A 164 -6.35 5.60 20.61
C ILE A 164 -5.94 5.39 22.06
N LYS A 165 -5.85 4.13 22.53
CA LYS A 165 -5.35 3.82 23.88
C LYS A 165 -3.91 4.31 24.07
N MET A 166 -3.03 4.06 23.10
CA MET A 166 -1.64 4.55 23.19
C MET A 166 -1.54 6.07 23.11
N LEU A 167 -2.35 6.72 22.27
CA LEU A 167 -2.42 8.19 22.21
C LEU A 167 -2.91 8.79 23.53
N ARG A 168 -3.82 8.12 24.25
CA ARG A 168 -4.25 8.54 25.60
C ARG A 168 -3.12 8.45 26.61
N GLU A 169 -2.34 7.37 26.58
CA GLU A 169 -1.14 7.24 27.43
C GLU A 169 -0.10 8.31 27.14
N SER A 170 0.10 8.65 25.86
CA SER A 170 0.96 9.77 25.45
C SER A 170 0.54 11.09 26.11
N MET A 171 -0.76 11.43 26.04
CA MET A 171 -1.30 12.64 26.67
C MET A 171 -1.27 12.60 28.19
N ARG A 172 -1.30 11.41 28.81
CA ARG A 172 -1.13 11.26 30.27
C ARG A 172 0.29 11.61 30.70
N LEU A 173 1.29 11.23 29.91
CA LEU A 173 2.71 11.49 30.17
C LEU A 173 3.11 12.94 29.88
N ASP A 174 2.48 13.55 28.86
CA ASP A 174 2.71 14.95 28.48
C ASP A 174 1.37 15.64 28.11
N PRO A 175 0.65 16.18 29.11
CA PRO A 175 -0.65 16.82 28.91
C PRO A 175 -0.58 18.14 28.12
N ASP A 176 0.55 18.83 28.17
CA ASP A 176 0.73 20.16 27.60
C ASP A 176 1.11 20.13 26.12
N CYS A 177 1.51 18.97 25.60
CA CYS A 177 1.81 18.79 24.19
C CYS A 177 0.56 18.93 23.30
N THR A 178 0.41 20.13 22.72
CA THR A 178 -0.67 20.49 21.79
C THR A 178 -0.70 19.56 20.57
N ARG A 179 0.46 19.17 20.04
CA ARG A 179 0.60 18.26 18.90
C ARG A 179 -0.06 16.91 19.17
N ASN A 180 0.24 16.28 20.30
CA ASN A 180 -0.32 14.95 20.63
C ASN A 180 -1.85 15.02 20.81
N ARG A 181 -2.34 16.12 21.37
CA ARG A 181 -3.78 16.37 21.51
C ARG A 181 -4.49 16.52 20.16
N LEU A 182 -3.87 17.19 19.19
CA LEU A 182 -4.40 17.32 17.83
C LEU A 182 -4.46 15.96 17.13
N VAL A 183 -3.37 15.20 17.13
CA VAL A 183 -3.32 13.84 16.54
C VAL A 183 -4.39 12.93 17.16
N TRP A 184 -4.58 12.98 18.48
CA TRP A 184 -5.63 12.21 19.14
C TRP A 184 -7.03 12.61 18.68
N LYS A 185 -7.32 13.91 18.55
CA LYS A 185 -8.62 14.40 18.08
C LYS A 185 -8.90 13.94 16.65
N GLU A 186 -7.91 14.05 15.76
CA GLU A 186 -8.00 13.59 14.38
C GLU A 186 -8.25 12.07 14.31
N CYS A 187 -7.43 11.28 15.01
CA CYS A 187 -7.58 9.83 15.05
C CYS A 187 -8.96 9.40 15.61
N LYS A 188 -9.47 10.11 16.62
CA LYS A 188 -10.79 9.84 17.19
C LYS A 188 -11.92 10.22 16.23
N LYS A 189 -11.78 11.32 15.48
CA LYS A 189 -12.72 11.68 14.41
C LYS A 189 -12.79 10.57 13.37
N LEU A 190 -11.62 10.07 12.93
CA LEU A 190 -11.54 8.96 11.97
C LEU A 190 -12.21 7.69 12.49
N GLN A 191 -12.00 7.33 13.76
CA GLN A 191 -12.69 6.21 14.38
C GLN A 191 -14.22 6.38 14.34
N SER A 192 -14.73 7.56 14.73
CA SER A 192 -16.17 7.85 14.69
C SER A 192 -16.75 7.69 13.28
N LEU A 193 -16.11 8.30 12.27
CA LEU A 193 -16.57 8.20 10.88
C LEU A 193 -16.54 6.75 10.37
N TRP A 194 -15.52 5.98 10.76
CA TRP A 194 -15.40 4.57 10.42
C TRP A 194 -16.53 3.73 11.03
N ASP A 195 -16.82 3.92 12.32
CA ASP A 195 -17.84 3.18 13.06
C ASP A 195 -19.25 3.57 12.59
N ASP A 196 -19.50 4.85 12.38
CA ASP A 196 -20.77 5.36 11.84
C ASP A 196 -21.02 4.82 10.43
N SER A 197 -20.02 4.83 9.55
CA SER A 197 -20.11 4.26 8.19
C SER A 197 -20.36 2.75 8.22
N SER A 198 -19.72 2.02 9.14
CA SER A 198 -20.00 0.59 9.36
C SER A 198 -21.46 0.36 9.73
N THR A 199 -21.99 1.18 10.64
CA THR A 199 -23.38 1.13 11.09
C THR A 199 -24.35 1.43 9.94
N LYS A 200 -24.07 2.46 9.12
CA LYS A 200 -24.90 2.76 7.93
C LYS A 200 -24.89 1.63 6.91
N THR A 201 -23.73 1.02 6.70
CA THR A 201 -23.57 -0.12 5.78
C THR A 201 -24.35 -1.34 6.28
N PHE A 202 -24.31 -1.63 7.59
CA PHE A 202 -25.11 -2.68 8.22
C PHE A 202 -26.61 -2.47 7.99
N HIS A 203 -27.08 -1.24 8.11
CA HIS A 203 -28.48 -0.87 7.82
C HIS A 203 -28.78 -0.67 6.32
N ARG A 204 -27.87 -1.05 5.41
CA ARG A 204 -28.01 -0.91 3.95
C ARG A 204 -28.22 0.53 3.46
N LYS A 205 -27.84 1.53 4.25
CA LYS A 205 -27.86 2.95 3.89
C LYS A 205 -26.53 3.32 3.21
N PHE A 206 -26.34 2.84 1.98
CA PHE A 206 -25.05 2.92 1.29
C PHE A 206 -24.67 4.37 0.89
N GLU A 207 -25.64 5.21 0.55
CA GLU A 207 -25.40 6.64 0.24
C GLU A 207 -24.77 7.36 1.43
N CYS A 208 -25.40 7.28 2.62
CA CYS A 208 -24.84 7.87 3.84
C CYS A 208 -23.48 7.26 4.22
N ALA A 209 -23.27 5.96 3.97
CA ALA A 209 -22.00 5.31 4.27
C ALA A 209 -20.86 5.84 3.38
N VAL A 210 -21.17 6.11 2.11
CA VAL A 210 -20.26 6.73 1.13
C VAL A 210 -19.94 8.17 1.54
N GLU A 211 -20.95 8.97 1.91
CA GLU A 211 -20.76 10.36 2.36
C GLU A 211 -19.80 10.44 3.57
N LEU A 212 -19.99 9.57 4.56
CA LEU A 212 -19.11 9.51 5.74
C LEU A 212 -17.66 9.14 5.38
N MET A 213 -17.47 8.24 4.41
CA MET A 213 -16.13 7.88 3.95
C MET A 213 -15.49 9.01 3.13
N THR A 214 -16.28 9.73 2.34
CA THR A 214 -15.82 10.94 1.64
C THR A 214 -15.39 12.00 2.65
N GLU A 215 -16.19 12.24 3.69
CA GLU A 215 -15.80 13.15 4.78
C GLU A 215 -14.50 12.67 5.46
N ALA A 216 -14.34 11.37 5.69
CA ALA A 216 -13.12 10.83 6.30
C ALA A 216 -11.87 11.06 5.45
N ILE A 217 -11.99 10.89 4.13
CA ILE A 217 -10.91 11.11 3.16
C ILE A 217 -10.59 12.61 3.05
N GLU A 218 -11.59 13.48 2.99
CA GLU A 218 -11.40 14.93 2.84
C GLU A 218 -10.94 15.62 4.13
N SER A 219 -11.45 15.18 5.29
CA SER A 219 -11.08 15.73 6.61
C SER A 219 -9.61 15.54 6.94
N CYS A 220 -8.96 14.56 6.34
CA CYS A 220 -7.55 14.27 6.50
C CYS A 220 -6.83 14.74 5.25
N SER A 221 -6.55 16.04 5.17
CA SER A 221 -6.00 16.74 4.01
C SER A 221 -4.67 16.19 3.45
N GLN A 222 -4.11 15.11 4.00
CA GLN A 222 -3.20 14.16 3.33
C GLN A 222 -3.03 12.91 4.22
N LEU A 223 -4.02 12.01 4.25
CA LEU A 223 -3.75 10.62 4.63
C LEU A 223 -2.60 10.11 3.75
N PRO A 224 -1.48 9.63 4.31
CA PRO A 224 -0.35 9.22 3.51
C PRO A 224 -0.78 8.12 2.53
N PRO A 225 -0.61 8.28 1.20
CA PRO A 225 -1.18 7.35 0.22
C PRO A 225 -0.70 5.90 0.39
N LYS A 226 0.48 5.70 0.97
CA LYS A 226 1.03 4.37 1.26
C LYS A 226 0.51 3.74 2.55
N ALA A 227 -0.16 4.51 3.41
CA ALA A 227 -0.72 4.00 4.66
C ALA A 227 -1.85 3.00 4.37
N PRO A 228 -1.94 1.86 5.09
CA PRO A 228 -3.05 0.92 4.93
C PRO A 228 -4.43 1.55 5.10
N LEU A 229 -4.58 2.50 6.04
CA LEU A 229 -5.85 3.18 6.27
C LEU A 229 -6.38 3.93 5.04
N PHE A 230 -5.49 4.49 4.22
CA PHE A 230 -5.85 5.11 2.94
C PHE A 230 -6.58 4.08 2.06
N ALA A 231 -5.96 2.91 1.85
CA ALA A 231 -6.56 1.83 1.09
C ALA A 231 -7.90 1.36 1.68
N LEU A 232 -7.97 1.20 3.00
CA LEU A 232 -9.19 0.75 3.70
C LEU A 232 -10.37 1.71 3.49
N PHE A 233 -10.14 3.03 3.55
CA PHE A 233 -11.20 4.03 3.35
C PHE A 233 -11.71 4.03 1.91
N HIS A 234 -10.80 4.08 0.93
CA HIS A 234 -11.17 4.03 -0.49
C HIS A 234 -11.89 2.73 -0.85
N VAL A 235 -11.40 1.58 -0.37
CA VAL A 235 -12.04 0.27 -0.59
C VAL A 235 -13.43 0.21 0.05
N LYS A 236 -13.60 0.76 1.25
CA LYS A 236 -14.90 0.79 1.92
C LYS A 236 -15.90 1.68 1.17
N ARG A 237 -15.46 2.85 0.69
CA ARG A 237 -16.27 3.73 -0.16
C ARG A 237 -16.63 3.07 -1.49
N ALA A 238 -15.65 2.43 -2.14
CA ALA A 238 -15.85 1.65 -3.36
C ALA A 238 -16.86 0.49 -3.18
N LYS A 239 -16.81 -0.23 -2.05
CA LYS A 239 -17.83 -1.24 -1.71
C LYS A 239 -19.23 -0.62 -1.58
N GLY A 240 -19.34 0.61 -1.10
CA GLY A 240 -20.58 1.40 -1.10
C GLY A 240 -21.06 1.73 -2.51
N TYR A 241 -20.18 2.28 -3.35
CA TYR A 241 -20.49 2.59 -4.76
C TYR A 241 -20.90 1.35 -5.56
N LEU A 242 -20.28 0.20 -5.33
CA LEU A 242 -20.68 -1.08 -5.95
C LEU A 242 -22.15 -1.42 -5.65
N ARG A 243 -22.59 -1.21 -4.40
CA ARG A 243 -23.99 -1.47 -4.01
C ARG A 243 -24.96 -0.47 -4.64
N LEU A 244 -24.49 0.74 -4.92
CA LEU A 244 -25.24 1.79 -5.62
C LEU A 244 -25.16 1.68 -7.15
N LYS A 245 -24.42 0.70 -7.69
CA LYS A 245 -24.15 0.51 -9.13
C LYS A 245 -23.45 1.71 -9.79
N LEU A 246 -22.70 2.49 -9.02
CA LEU A 246 -21.89 3.61 -9.50
C LEU A 246 -20.48 3.11 -9.89
N PHE A 247 -20.40 2.32 -10.96
CA PHE A 247 -19.18 1.55 -11.29
C PHE A 247 -17.99 2.43 -11.68
N ASP A 248 -18.20 3.59 -12.32
CA ASP A 248 -17.11 4.50 -12.66
C ASP A 248 -16.42 5.08 -11.42
N GLU A 249 -17.19 5.40 -10.38
CA GLU A 249 -16.65 5.88 -9.09
C GLU A 249 -15.88 4.78 -8.36
N VAL A 250 -16.34 3.52 -8.47
CA VAL A 250 -15.60 2.35 -7.97
C VAL A 250 -14.22 2.27 -8.62
N LEU A 251 -14.15 2.40 -9.94
CA LEU A 251 -12.88 2.31 -10.67
C LEU A 251 -11.91 3.43 -10.27
N LYS A 252 -12.40 4.65 -10.02
CA LYS A 252 -11.57 5.77 -9.54
C LYS A 252 -10.95 5.48 -8.17
N ASP A 253 -11.76 5.06 -7.20
CA ASP A 253 -11.27 4.76 -5.84
C ASP A 253 -10.25 3.62 -5.84
N VAL A 254 -10.55 2.55 -6.57
CA VAL A 254 -9.69 1.38 -6.60
C VAL A 254 -8.39 1.65 -7.37
N ALA A 255 -8.43 2.45 -8.44
CA ALA A 255 -7.22 2.83 -9.16
C ALA A 255 -6.20 3.56 -8.25
N LEU A 256 -6.68 4.46 -7.37
CA LEU A 256 -5.83 5.13 -6.38
C LEU A 256 -5.20 4.14 -5.40
N VAL A 257 -5.96 3.14 -4.96
CA VAL A 257 -5.44 2.11 -4.05
C VAL A 257 -4.39 1.26 -4.74
N ILE A 258 -4.67 0.73 -5.93
CA ILE A 258 -3.75 -0.12 -6.69
C ILE A 258 -2.44 0.62 -6.99
N TYR A 259 -2.53 1.89 -7.40
CA TYR A 259 -1.36 2.71 -7.72
C TYR A 259 -0.39 2.85 -6.52
N ASN A 260 -0.93 2.95 -5.30
CA ASN A 260 -0.12 3.11 -4.09
C ASN A 260 0.22 1.78 -3.39
N ARG A 261 -0.62 0.75 -3.60
CA ARG A 261 -0.63 -0.55 -2.92
C ARG A 261 -1.11 -1.64 -3.87
N GLU A 262 -0.22 -2.06 -4.76
CA GLU A 262 -0.48 -3.12 -5.73
C GLU A 262 -0.79 -4.48 -5.07
N ASP A 263 -0.27 -4.68 -3.85
CA ASP A 263 -0.49 -5.85 -2.99
C ASP A 263 -1.91 -5.97 -2.43
N HIS A 264 -2.76 -4.95 -2.61
CA HIS A 264 -4.12 -4.92 -2.04
C HIS A 264 -5.13 -5.71 -2.89
N ILE A 265 -5.14 -7.03 -2.74
CA ILE A 265 -5.98 -7.98 -3.51
C ILE A 265 -7.48 -7.58 -3.53
N ASP A 266 -8.02 -7.16 -2.39
CA ASP A 266 -9.42 -6.73 -2.25
C ASP A 266 -9.78 -5.62 -3.26
N ALA A 267 -8.83 -4.73 -3.58
CA ALA A 267 -9.06 -3.65 -4.52
C ALA A 267 -9.19 -4.21 -5.94
N TRP A 268 -8.25 -5.06 -6.37
CA TRP A 268 -8.32 -5.73 -7.67
C TRP A 268 -9.63 -6.51 -7.87
N LEU A 269 -10.10 -7.23 -6.86
CA LEU A 269 -11.36 -7.98 -6.94
C LEU A 269 -12.58 -7.06 -7.09
N ILE A 270 -12.59 -5.90 -6.42
CA ILE A 270 -13.64 -4.88 -6.57
C ILE A 270 -13.59 -4.26 -7.98
N ARG A 271 -12.40 -3.98 -8.50
CA ARG A 271 -12.21 -3.50 -9.87
C ARG A 271 -12.71 -4.53 -10.88
N PHE A 272 -12.40 -5.81 -10.69
CA PHE A 272 -12.92 -6.91 -11.50
C PHE A 272 -14.46 -6.91 -11.54
N GLN A 273 -15.10 -6.82 -10.36
CA GLN A 273 -16.56 -6.75 -10.28
C GLN A 273 -17.15 -5.54 -11.02
N ALA A 274 -16.51 -4.37 -10.91
CA ALA A 274 -16.94 -3.16 -11.60
C ALA A 274 -16.76 -3.26 -13.13
N LEU A 275 -15.62 -3.78 -13.61
CA LEU A 275 -15.36 -3.97 -15.04
C LEU A 275 -16.33 -4.98 -15.65
N HIS A 276 -16.60 -6.09 -14.97
CA HIS A 276 -17.59 -7.07 -15.40
C HIS A 276 -19.00 -6.46 -15.48
N ALA A 277 -19.38 -5.62 -14.53
CA ALA A 277 -20.68 -4.93 -14.56
C ALA A 277 -20.78 -3.85 -15.66
N LEU A 278 -19.65 -3.32 -16.11
CA LEU A 278 -19.54 -2.38 -17.24
C LEU A 278 -19.34 -3.07 -18.59
N GLU A 279 -19.39 -4.40 -18.65
CA GLU A 279 -19.12 -5.21 -19.86
C GLU A 279 -17.71 -5.02 -20.44
N ARG A 280 -16.76 -4.50 -19.64
CA ARG A 280 -15.35 -4.32 -20.02
C ARG A 280 -14.56 -5.60 -19.76
N HIS A 281 -15.00 -6.70 -20.34
CA HIS A 281 -14.51 -8.06 -20.03
C HIS A 281 -13.05 -8.29 -20.45
N GLU A 282 -12.59 -7.66 -21.54
CA GLU A 282 -11.19 -7.81 -21.98
C GLU A 282 -10.20 -7.17 -20.99
N GLU A 283 -10.54 -5.99 -20.45
CA GLU A 283 -9.74 -5.35 -19.39
C GLU A 283 -9.76 -6.18 -18.11
N ALA A 284 -10.91 -6.73 -17.75
CA ALA A 284 -11.06 -7.59 -16.58
C ALA A 284 -10.19 -8.86 -16.69
N LEU A 285 -10.11 -9.46 -17.89
CA LEU A 285 -9.25 -10.61 -18.16
C LEU A 285 -7.76 -10.24 -18.11
N SER A 286 -7.38 -9.08 -18.66
CA SER A 286 -6.00 -8.59 -18.57
C SER A 286 -5.57 -8.45 -17.12
N ASP A 287 -6.35 -7.69 -16.32
CA ASP A 287 -6.08 -7.46 -14.90
C ASP A 287 -6.01 -8.80 -14.13
N ALA A 288 -6.94 -9.73 -14.38
CA ALA A 288 -6.95 -11.03 -13.71
C ALA A 288 -5.75 -11.91 -14.11
N THR A 289 -5.28 -11.82 -15.35
CA THR A 289 -4.09 -12.54 -15.83
C THR A 289 -2.83 -12.03 -15.15
N ASP A 290 -2.68 -10.71 -15.07
CA ASP A 290 -1.54 -10.07 -14.38
C ASP A 290 -1.54 -10.42 -12.88
N LEU A 291 -2.72 -10.43 -12.26
CA LEU A 291 -2.90 -10.81 -10.86
C LEU A 291 -2.60 -12.30 -10.61
N MET A 292 -2.94 -13.17 -11.57
CA MET A 292 -2.59 -14.59 -11.53
C MET A 292 -1.08 -14.84 -11.59
N GLY A 293 -0.37 -14.08 -12.44
CA GLY A 293 1.08 -14.18 -12.58
C GLY A 293 1.86 -13.72 -11.35
N SER A 294 1.31 -12.76 -10.60
CA SER A 294 1.96 -12.14 -9.44
C SER A 294 1.52 -12.74 -8.09
N TRP A 295 0.22 -12.78 -7.82
CA TRP A 295 -0.34 -13.11 -6.49
C TRP A 295 -1.32 -14.31 -6.49
N GLY A 296 -1.75 -14.78 -7.67
CA GLY A 296 -2.91 -15.68 -7.78
C GLY A 296 -2.64 -17.18 -7.63
N GLN A 297 -1.37 -17.65 -7.66
CA GLN A 297 -1.07 -19.10 -7.63
C GLN A 297 -1.68 -19.84 -6.44
N ASN A 298 -1.86 -19.17 -5.29
CA ASN A 298 -2.44 -19.75 -4.07
C ASN A 298 -3.74 -19.06 -3.61
N HIS A 299 -4.32 -18.16 -4.40
CA HIS A 299 -5.48 -17.36 -3.97
C HIS A 299 -6.76 -17.73 -4.72
N GLY A 300 -7.66 -18.46 -4.06
CA GLY A 300 -8.87 -19.01 -4.67
C GLY A 300 -9.80 -17.97 -5.31
N GLN A 301 -9.92 -16.77 -4.72
CA GLN A 301 -10.76 -15.71 -5.30
C GLN A 301 -10.15 -15.08 -6.56
N ILE A 302 -8.81 -15.02 -6.65
CA ILE A 302 -8.13 -14.49 -7.84
C ILE A 302 -8.31 -15.49 -8.99
N ARG A 303 -8.14 -16.79 -8.68
CA ARG A 303 -8.40 -17.85 -9.65
C ARG A 303 -9.84 -17.83 -10.16
N LEU A 304 -10.81 -17.69 -9.26
CA LEU A 304 -12.22 -17.57 -9.66
C LEU A 304 -12.46 -16.34 -10.53
N ALA A 305 -11.87 -15.18 -10.21
CA ALA A 305 -11.98 -13.98 -11.03
C ALA A 305 -11.37 -14.21 -12.43
N PHE A 306 -10.21 -14.87 -12.51
CA PHE A 306 -9.60 -15.24 -13.79
C PHE A 306 -10.47 -16.20 -14.60
N ASP A 307 -10.90 -17.32 -14.00
CA ASP A 307 -11.69 -18.34 -14.69
C ASP A 307 -13.01 -17.76 -15.22
N THR A 308 -13.65 -16.88 -14.42
CA THR A 308 -14.86 -16.17 -14.85
C THR A 308 -14.59 -15.15 -15.97
N ALA A 309 -13.51 -14.38 -15.88
CA ALA A 309 -13.10 -13.44 -16.93
C ALA A 309 -12.82 -14.17 -18.25
N ASP A 310 -11.99 -15.22 -18.20
CA ASP A 310 -11.57 -16.01 -19.35
C ASP A 310 -12.78 -16.67 -20.01
N PHE A 311 -13.65 -17.29 -19.21
CA PHE A 311 -14.90 -17.84 -19.70
C PHE A 311 -15.77 -16.79 -20.40
N THR A 312 -15.95 -15.60 -19.81
CA THR A 312 -16.77 -14.54 -20.44
C THR A 312 -16.19 -14.04 -21.75
N VAL A 313 -14.87 -13.85 -21.83
CA VAL A 313 -14.21 -13.39 -23.06
C VAL A 313 -14.24 -14.46 -24.15
N ARG A 314 -14.02 -15.73 -23.81
CA ARG A 314 -14.18 -16.85 -24.76
C ARG A 314 -15.62 -16.94 -25.26
N LYS A 315 -16.60 -16.83 -24.36
CA LYS A 315 -18.02 -16.78 -24.69
C LYS A 315 -18.38 -15.61 -25.63
N MET A 316 -17.68 -14.49 -25.54
CA MET A 316 -17.87 -13.34 -26.46
C MET A 316 -17.18 -13.52 -27.81
N LYS A 317 -15.99 -14.13 -27.84
CA LYS A 317 -15.21 -14.34 -29.07
C LYS A 317 -15.71 -15.50 -29.92
N ARG A 318 -16.48 -16.42 -29.34
CA ARG A 318 -16.99 -17.59 -30.07
C ARG A 318 -17.91 -17.18 -31.23
N PRO A 319 -17.89 -17.92 -32.33
CA PRO A 319 -18.81 -17.70 -33.45
C PRO A 319 -20.25 -17.94 -33.00
N ASN A 320 -21.16 -17.01 -33.30
CA ASN A 320 -22.58 -17.18 -33.03
C ASN A 320 -23.25 -17.97 -34.17
N PHE A 321 -23.35 -19.29 -34.00
CA PHE A 321 -23.93 -20.18 -35.01
C PHE A 321 -25.39 -19.87 -35.35
N TYR A 322 -26.19 -19.38 -34.41
CA TYR A 322 -27.58 -18.98 -34.68
C TYR A 322 -27.65 -17.79 -35.63
N LYS A 323 -26.83 -16.75 -35.40
CA LYS A 323 -26.69 -15.60 -36.32
C LYS A 323 -26.14 -16.04 -37.67
N MET A 324 -25.12 -16.91 -37.68
CA MET A 324 -24.58 -17.48 -38.92
C MET A 324 -25.61 -18.28 -39.70
N LEU A 325 -26.58 -18.93 -39.05
CA LEU A 325 -27.67 -19.66 -39.70
C LEU A 325 -28.92 -18.78 -39.96
N GLN A 326 -28.95 -17.53 -39.49
CA GLN A 326 -30.12 -16.62 -39.54
C GLN A 326 -31.38 -17.22 -38.89
N ILE A 327 -31.19 -17.88 -37.75
CA ILE A 327 -32.26 -18.52 -36.98
C ILE A 327 -32.28 -17.97 -35.54
N SER A 328 -33.42 -18.14 -34.88
CA SER A 328 -33.57 -17.83 -33.45
C SER A 328 -32.85 -18.87 -32.57
N GLU A 329 -32.42 -18.46 -31.38
CA GLU A 329 -31.84 -19.34 -30.36
C GLU A 329 -32.83 -20.42 -29.88
N ILE A 330 -34.13 -20.19 -30.07
CA ILE A 330 -35.22 -21.13 -29.70
C ILE A 330 -35.58 -22.06 -30.88
N ALA A 331 -34.86 -21.98 -32.01
CA ALA A 331 -35.17 -22.77 -33.20
C ALA A 331 -35.17 -24.29 -32.92
N SER A 332 -36.10 -25.00 -33.55
CA SER A 332 -36.18 -26.46 -33.46
C SER A 332 -35.06 -27.13 -34.27
N GLU A 333 -34.70 -28.35 -33.92
CA GLU A 333 -33.67 -29.14 -34.63
C GLU A 333 -33.95 -29.24 -36.14
N ARG A 334 -35.24 -29.34 -36.53
CA ARG A 334 -35.66 -29.39 -37.93
C ARG A 334 -35.39 -28.09 -38.67
N GLU A 335 -35.59 -26.95 -38.00
CA GLU A 335 -35.32 -25.61 -38.56
C GLU A 335 -33.82 -25.39 -38.70
N ILE A 336 -33.02 -25.79 -37.71
CA ILE A 336 -31.55 -25.74 -37.76
C ILE A 336 -31.03 -26.55 -38.96
N LYS A 337 -31.46 -27.81 -39.11
CA LYS A 337 -31.06 -28.67 -40.25
C LYS A 337 -31.54 -28.14 -41.60
N ARG A 338 -32.66 -27.41 -41.65
CA ARG A 338 -33.17 -26.80 -42.88
C ARG A 338 -32.36 -25.56 -43.27
N ALA A 339 -32.13 -24.66 -42.32
CA ALA A 339 -31.32 -23.45 -42.51
C ALA A 339 -29.89 -23.79 -42.91
N TYR A 340 -29.29 -24.80 -42.28
CA TYR A 340 -27.98 -25.31 -42.65
C TYR A 340 -27.93 -25.78 -44.12
N ARG A 341 -28.88 -26.63 -44.54
CA ARG A 341 -28.92 -27.14 -45.92
C ARG A 341 -29.01 -26.02 -46.94
N GLN A 342 -29.79 -24.97 -46.63
CA GLN A 342 -29.93 -23.81 -47.51
C GLN A 342 -28.61 -23.02 -47.62
N LYS A 343 -27.99 -22.68 -46.49
CA LYS A 343 -26.71 -21.94 -46.49
C LYS A 343 -25.53 -22.75 -47.03
N ALA A 344 -25.49 -24.04 -46.78
CA ALA A 344 -24.47 -24.94 -47.33
C ALA A 344 -24.54 -25.01 -48.88
N LEU A 345 -25.74 -24.96 -49.47
CA LEU A 345 -25.92 -24.89 -50.93
C LEU A 345 -25.49 -23.54 -51.53
N ASP A 346 -25.59 -22.46 -50.75
CA ASP A 346 -25.18 -21.12 -51.19
C ASP A 346 -23.66 -20.94 -51.12
N LEU A 347 -23.00 -21.56 -50.13
CA LEU A 347 -21.56 -21.48 -49.90
C LEU A 347 -20.74 -22.63 -50.54
N HIS A 348 -21.38 -23.51 -51.32
CA HIS A 348 -20.70 -24.66 -51.92
C HIS A 348 -19.65 -24.25 -52.97
N PRO A 349 -18.43 -24.82 -52.96
CA PRO A 349 -17.33 -24.46 -53.88
C PRO A 349 -17.72 -24.51 -55.37
N ASP A 350 -18.53 -25.50 -55.76
CA ASP A 350 -18.99 -25.65 -57.15
C ASP A 350 -19.79 -24.43 -57.66
N ARG A 351 -20.53 -23.76 -56.77
CA ARG A 351 -21.35 -22.59 -57.12
C ARG A 351 -20.52 -21.30 -57.20
N LEU A 352 -19.34 -21.30 -56.56
CA LEU A 352 -18.38 -20.19 -56.48
C LEU A 352 -17.17 -20.37 -57.41
N SER A 353 -17.26 -21.30 -58.37
CA SER A 353 -16.19 -21.69 -59.28
C SER A 353 -16.04 -20.80 -60.53
N GLY A 354 -16.96 -19.85 -60.75
CA GLY A 354 -16.96 -18.95 -61.89
C GLY A 354 -15.92 -17.82 -61.82
N SER A 355 -15.51 -17.29 -62.98
CA SER A 355 -14.55 -16.18 -63.15
C SER A 355 -14.97 -14.84 -62.49
N GLN A 356 -16.16 -14.77 -61.91
CA GLN A 356 -16.70 -13.62 -61.20
C GLN A 356 -16.20 -13.51 -59.75
N TYR A 357 -15.64 -14.57 -59.16
CA TYR A 357 -15.21 -14.58 -57.76
C TYR A 357 -13.70 -14.54 -57.62
N THR A 358 -13.22 -13.57 -56.85
CA THR A 358 -11.81 -13.44 -56.47
C THR A 358 -11.34 -14.65 -55.66
N SER A 359 -10.02 -14.90 -55.67
CA SER A 359 -9.40 -15.95 -54.86
C SER A 359 -9.68 -15.78 -53.36
N GLU A 360 -9.80 -14.54 -52.89
CA GLU A 360 -10.09 -14.20 -51.51
C GLU A 360 -11.54 -14.53 -51.10
N GLN A 361 -12.52 -14.25 -51.97
CA GLN A 361 -13.92 -14.60 -51.75
C GLN A 361 -14.15 -16.10 -51.67
N ARG A 362 -13.46 -16.90 -52.51
CA ARG A 362 -13.52 -18.36 -52.45
C ARG A 362 -12.97 -18.90 -51.13
N ARG A 363 -11.85 -18.35 -50.67
CA ARG A 363 -11.24 -18.72 -49.38
C ARG A 363 -12.15 -18.38 -48.20
N ASN A 364 -12.81 -17.22 -48.24
CA ASN A 364 -13.76 -16.83 -47.19
C ASN A 364 -14.99 -17.74 -47.16
N ALA A 365 -15.55 -18.09 -48.32
CA ALA A 365 -16.69 -19.00 -48.40
C ALA A 365 -16.36 -20.41 -47.92
N GLU A 366 -15.16 -20.93 -48.23
CA GLU A 366 -14.69 -22.20 -47.68
C GLU A 366 -14.54 -22.16 -46.15
N CYS A 367 -14.03 -21.06 -45.59
CA CYS A 367 -13.95 -20.87 -44.13
C CYS A 367 -15.34 -20.83 -43.48
N GLU A 368 -16.29 -20.07 -44.06
CA GLU A 368 -17.67 -20.02 -43.57
C GLU A 368 -18.38 -21.37 -43.67
N PHE A 369 -18.14 -22.13 -44.75
CA PHE A 369 -18.69 -23.47 -44.93
C PHE A 369 -18.20 -24.45 -43.86
N LYS A 370 -16.91 -24.39 -43.49
CA LYS A 370 -16.35 -25.20 -42.39
C LYS A 370 -16.98 -24.85 -41.04
N LEU A 371 -17.07 -23.56 -40.72
CA LEU A 371 -17.69 -23.08 -39.48
C LEU A 371 -19.18 -23.45 -39.40
N LEU A 372 -19.90 -23.46 -40.53
CA LEU A 372 -21.29 -23.93 -40.59
C LEU A 372 -21.41 -25.43 -40.27
N GLY A 373 -20.46 -26.24 -40.75
CA GLY A 373 -20.41 -27.67 -40.45
C GLY A 373 -20.23 -27.94 -38.95
N GLU A 374 -19.26 -27.25 -38.33
CA GLU A 374 -19.04 -27.27 -36.87
C GLU A 374 -20.29 -26.82 -36.12
N GLY A 375 -20.92 -25.73 -36.56
CA GLY A 375 -22.15 -25.21 -35.98
C GLY A 375 -23.30 -26.19 -36.03
N LEU A 376 -23.45 -26.96 -37.12
CA LEU A 376 -24.48 -28.00 -37.20
C LEU A 376 -24.21 -29.15 -36.21
N GLU A 377 -22.96 -29.58 -36.08
CA GLU A 377 -22.60 -30.67 -35.15
C GLU A 377 -22.92 -30.30 -33.70
N ILE A 378 -22.65 -29.05 -33.33
CA ILE A 378 -22.93 -28.53 -31.99
C ILE A 378 -24.43 -28.31 -31.78
N LEU A 379 -25.12 -27.68 -32.73
CA LEU A 379 -26.54 -27.31 -32.56
C LEU A 379 -27.54 -28.46 -32.79
N ALA A 380 -27.15 -29.52 -33.50
CA ALA A 380 -28.02 -30.67 -33.76
C ALA A 380 -28.05 -31.68 -32.60
N ASP A 381 -27.02 -31.71 -31.76
CA ASP A 381 -26.98 -32.53 -30.54
C ASP A 381 -27.53 -31.73 -29.36
N GLU A 382 -28.54 -32.25 -28.68
CA GLU A 382 -29.24 -31.54 -27.59
C GLU A 382 -28.32 -31.21 -26.41
N PHE A 383 -27.38 -32.10 -26.08
CA PHE A 383 -26.44 -31.90 -24.98
C PHE A 383 -25.35 -30.91 -25.35
N LYS A 384 -24.76 -31.04 -26.56
CA LYS A 384 -23.78 -30.06 -27.06
C LYS A 384 -24.42 -28.68 -27.23
N ARG A 385 -25.67 -28.61 -27.70
CA ARG A 385 -26.40 -27.35 -27.81
C ARG A 385 -26.58 -26.67 -26.45
N GLN A 386 -26.96 -27.42 -25.40
CA GLN A 386 -27.08 -26.88 -24.05
C GLN A 386 -25.76 -26.31 -23.54
N LEU A 387 -24.66 -27.06 -23.67
CA LEU A 387 -23.33 -26.61 -23.26
C LEU A 387 -22.89 -25.36 -24.05
N TYR A 388 -23.18 -25.32 -25.35
CA TYR A 388 -22.95 -24.15 -26.19
C TYR A 388 -23.81 -22.96 -25.73
N ASP A 389 -25.09 -23.14 -25.43
CA ASP A 389 -25.94 -22.06 -24.96
C ASP A 389 -25.46 -21.51 -23.59
N GLU A 390 -24.99 -22.40 -22.71
CA GLU A 390 -24.42 -22.06 -21.41
C GLU A 390 -23.10 -21.28 -21.51
N GLY A 391 -22.27 -21.56 -22.52
CA GLY A 391 -21.01 -20.83 -22.72
C GLY A 391 -19.76 -21.70 -22.86
N TYR A 392 -19.89 -23.02 -22.74
CA TYR A 392 -18.76 -23.94 -22.69
C TYR A 392 -18.14 -24.17 -24.08
N ASP A 393 -16.82 -24.36 -24.10
CA ASP A 393 -16.06 -24.79 -25.28
C ASP A 393 -16.34 -26.30 -25.52
N LEU A 394 -16.56 -26.70 -26.79
CA LEU A 394 -17.00 -28.05 -27.20
C LEU A 394 -16.13 -28.66 -28.30
#